data_AF-A0A914CCW6-F1
#
_entry.id   AF-A0A914CCW6-F1
#
_cell.length_a   1.000
_cell.length_b   1.000
_cell.length_c   1.000
_cell.angle_alpha   90.00
_cell.angle_beta   90.00
_cell.angle_gamma   90.00
#
_symmetry.space_group_name_H-M   'P 1'
#
loop_
_entity.id
_entity.type
_entity.pdbx_description
1 polymer ?
#
loop_
_entity_poly.entity_id
_entity_poly.type
_entity_poly.pdbx_seq_one_letter_code
_entity_poly.pdbx_strand_id
1 'polypeptide(L)'
;MLTSPGLPTISESEVLWAKDVEDAFLEALKLYSINGPKWIYKDGKKLGRNKLISEDIKKKCGKILTGKQISSHIQVYKQRNKVKEANKSLTKIKVDLFLTFYNKTIFFRDL
;
A
#
# COMPACT_ATOMS: atom_id res chain seq x y z
N MET A 1 15.95 2.43 41.52
CA MET A 1 14.92 2.08 40.52
C MET A 1 15.37 2.69 39.20
N LEU A 2 15.84 1.88 38.26
CA LEU A 2 16.36 2.36 36.97
C LEU A 2 15.19 2.53 36.00
N THR A 3 14.71 3.76 35.81
CA THR A 3 13.81 4.10 34.70
C THR A 3 14.65 4.30 33.45
N SER A 4 14.63 3.31 32.56
CA SER A 4 15.35 3.32 31.28
C SER A 4 14.81 4.44 30.36
N PRO A 5 15.66 5.10 29.55
CA PRO A 5 15.25 6.20 28.68
C PRO A 5 14.37 5.69 27.52
N GLY A 6 13.37 6.49 27.18
CA GLY A 6 12.25 6.15 26.28
C GLY A 6 12.68 5.55 24.95
N LEU A 7 12.38 4.27 24.78
CA LEU A 7 12.28 3.63 23.47
C LEU A 7 11.06 4.24 22.76
N PRO A 8 11.16 4.66 21.49
CA PRO A 8 9.99 5.13 20.74
C PRO A 8 8.95 4.02 20.78
N THR A 9 7.79 4.31 21.37
CA THR A 9 6.65 3.40 21.42
C THR A 9 6.19 3.21 19.98
N ILE A 10 6.69 2.16 19.33
CA ILE A 10 6.27 1.76 17.99
C ILE A 10 4.76 1.59 18.08
N SER A 11 4.03 2.35 17.27
CA SER A 11 2.58 2.31 17.29
C SER A 11 2.13 0.87 17.00
N GLU A 12 1.11 0.36 17.70
CA GLU A 12 0.61 -1.01 17.48
C GLU A 12 0.27 -1.26 16.00
N SER A 13 -0.12 -0.20 15.27
CA SER A 13 -0.34 -0.22 13.82
C SER A 13 0.92 -0.42 12.98
N GLU A 14 2.06 0.16 13.36
CA GLU A 14 3.34 -0.06 12.69
C GLU A 14 3.87 -1.47 12.96
N VAL A 15 3.60 -2.03 14.15
CA VAL A 15 3.94 -3.43 14.46
C VAL A 15 3.06 -4.39 13.65
N LEU A 16 1.77 -4.07 13.46
CA LEU A 16 0.82 -4.92 12.74
C LEU A 16 1.12 -5.03 11.23
N TRP A 17 1.60 -3.94 10.62
CA TRP A 17 1.93 -3.87 9.19
C TRP A 17 3.43 -3.73 8.97
N ALA A 18 4.21 -4.54 9.69
CA ALA A 18 5.62 -4.71 9.43
C ALA A 18 5.86 -5.18 7.99
N LYS A 19 7.08 -4.96 7.48
CA LYS A 19 7.42 -5.17 6.07
C LYS A 19 7.10 -6.60 5.58
N ASP A 20 7.34 -7.60 6.41
CA ASP A 20 7.00 -9.01 6.14
C ASP A 20 5.49 -9.24 5.95
N VAL A 21 4.67 -8.62 6.80
CA VAL A 21 3.20 -8.68 6.71
C VAL A 21 2.71 -7.92 5.48
N GLU A 22 3.29 -6.76 5.19
CA GLU A 22 2.95 -5.95 4.01
C GLU A 22 3.27 -6.70 2.71
N ASP A 23 4.44 -7.33 2.63
CA ASP A 23 4.86 -8.13 1.47
C ASP A 23 3.90 -9.30 1.24
N ALA A 24 3.53 -10.03 2.30
CA ALA A 24 2.54 -11.11 2.23
C ALA A 24 1.14 -10.60 1.83
N PHE A 25 0.73 -9.44 2.33
CA PHE A 25 -0.52 -8.79 1.96
C PHE A 25 -0.56 -8.46 0.47
N LEU A 26 0.50 -7.86 -0.08
CA LEU A 26 0.57 -7.50 -1.50
C LEU A 26 0.52 -8.72 -2.42
N GLU A 27 1.18 -9.81 -2.03
CA GLU A 27 1.13 -11.06 -2.78
C GLU A 27 -0.29 -11.65 -2.78
N ALA A 28 -0.94 -11.71 -1.61
CA ALA A 28 -2.32 -12.17 -1.48
C ALA A 28 -3.31 -11.24 -2.23
N LEU A 29 -3.05 -9.93 -2.25
CA LEU A 29 -3.88 -8.96 -2.96
C LEU A 29 -3.85 -9.15 -4.48
N LYS A 30 -2.69 -9.57 -5.02
CA LYS A 30 -2.52 -9.95 -6.43
C LYS A 30 -3.22 -11.26 -6.76
N LEU A 31 -3.07 -12.26 -5.88
CA LEU A 31 -3.71 -13.57 -6.04
C LEU A 31 -5.23 -13.46 -6.04
N TYR A 32 -5.79 -12.73 -5.08
CA TYR A 32 -7.22 -12.49 -4.95
C TYR A 32 -7.59 -11.14 -5.54
N SER A 33 -7.66 -11.06 -6.87
CA SER A 33 -8.03 -9.81 -7.56
C SER A 33 -9.50 -9.40 -7.30
N ILE A 34 -9.82 -8.11 -7.49
CA ILE A 34 -11.20 -7.58 -7.34
C ILE A 34 -12.17 -8.20 -8.36
N ASN A 35 -11.65 -8.67 -9.49
CA ASN A 35 -12.45 -9.19 -10.60
C ASN A 35 -12.78 -10.69 -10.43
N GLY A 36 -12.31 -11.30 -9.35
CA GLY A 36 -12.61 -12.69 -9.03
C GLY A 36 -14.00 -12.90 -8.42
N PRO A 37 -14.39 -14.16 -8.19
CA PRO A 37 -15.62 -14.48 -7.48
C PRO A 37 -15.63 -13.82 -6.10
N LYS A 38 -16.77 -13.23 -5.72
CA LYS A 38 -16.92 -12.48 -4.44
C LYS A 38 -16.62 -13.35 -3.20
N TRP A 39 -16.67 -14.67 -3.35
CA TRP A 39 -16.43 -15.64 -2.31
C TRP A 39 -16.00 -16.99 -2.90
N ILE A 40 -15.31 -17.81 -2.10
CA ILE A 40 -15.00 -19.22 -2.40
C ILE A 40 -15.43 -20.11 -1.23
N TYR A 41 -15.76 -21.37 -1.50
CA TYR A 41 -15.91 -22.38 -0.43
C TYR A 41 -14.55 -22.99 -0.12
N LYS A 42 -14.17 -22.97 1.15
CA LYS A 42 -12.96 -23.64 1.66
C LYS A 42 -13.27 -24.23 3.02
N ASP A 43 -12.91 -25.50 3.23
CA ASP A 43 -13.13 -26.24 4.48
C ASP A 43 -14.61 -26.19 4.95
N GLY A 44 -15.54 -26.32 4.00
CA GLY A 44 -16.99 -26.27 4.27
C GLY A 44 -17.53 -24.88 4.63
N LYS A 45 -16.71 -23.82 4.60
CA LYS A 45 -17.11 -22.45 4.93
C LYS A 45 -17.00 -21.53 3.72
N LYS A 46 -18.00 -20.65 3.57
CA LYS A 46 -17.97 -19.57 2.59
C LYS A 46 -17.02 -18.46 3.06
N LEU A 47 -15.93 -18.23 2.33
CA LEU A 47 -14.93 -17.22 2.63
C LEU A 47 -14.96 -16.12 1.57
N GLY A 48 -15.12 -14.87 2.00
CA GLY A 48 -14.95 -13.71 1.13
C GLY A 48 -13.48 -13.32 0.96
N ARG A 49 -13.18 -12.49 -0.05
CA ARG A 49 -11.82 -12.03 -0.40
C ARG A 49 -10.95 -11.62 0.79
N ASN A 50 -11.45 -10.76 1.67
CA ASN A 50 -10.64 -10.22 2.77
C ASN A 50 -10.34 -11.26 3.85
N LYS A 51 -11.21 -12.26 3.99
CA LYS A 51 -10.96 -13.40 4.88
C LYS A 51 -9.93 -14.35 4.28
N LEU A 52 -9.91 -14.52 2.96
CA LEU A 52 -8.86 -15.27 2.28
C LEU A 52 -7.49 -14.61 2.43
N ILE A 53 -7.41 -13.30 2.21
CA ILE A 53 -6.17 -12.52 2.41
C ILE A 53 -5.67 -12.67 3.85
N SER A 54 -6.58 -12.55 4.83
CA SER A 54 -6.27 -12.76 6.24
C SER A 54 -5.70 -14.16 6.53
N GLU A 55 -6.32 -15.22 6.00
CA GLU A 55 -5.83 -16.60 6.18
C GLU A 55 -4.47 -16.82 5.51
N ASP A 56 -4.22 -16.22 4.34
CA ASP A 56 -2.93 -16.33 3.65
C ASP A 56 -1.80 -15.61 4.41
N ILE A 57 -2.06 -14.42 4.95
CA ILE A 57 -1.10 -13.70 5.79
C ILE A 57 -0.81 -14.52 7.07
N LYS A 58 -1.84 -15.10 7.69
CA LYS A 58 -1.68 -15.96 8.86
C LYS A 58 -0.80 -17.17 8.55
N LYS A 59 -0.98 -17.80 7.39
CA LYS A 59 -0.17 -18.95 6.98
C LYS A 59 1.29 -18.60 6.70
N LYS A 60 1.57 -17.41 6.15
CA LYS A 60 2.93 -17.00 5.78
C LYS A 60 3.71 -16.37 6.93
N CYS A 61 3.07 -15.48 7.68
CA CYS A 61 3.72 -14.66 8.71
C CYS A 61 3.35 -15.09 10.13
N GLY A 62 2.40 -16.00 10.31
CA GLY A 62 1.88 -16.39 11.63
C GLY A 62 1.02 -15.32 12.32
N LYS A 63 0.88 -14.13 11.72
CA LYS A 63 0.12 -13.00 12.29
C LYS A 63 -1.37 -13.14 11.98
N ILE A 64 -2.20 -12.90 12.99
CA ILE A 64 -3.66 -12.99 12.87
C ILE A 64 -4.21 -11.59 12.62
N LEU A 65 -4.59 -11.31 11.36
CA LEU A 65 -5.29 -10.10 10.99
C LEU A 65 -6.76 -10.41 10.73
N THR A 66 -7.68 -9.58 11.21
CA THR A 66 -9.11 -9.72 10.96
C THR A 66 -9.48 -9.21 9.58
N GLY A 67 -10.55 -9.74 8.99
CA GLY A 67 -11.08 -9.24 7.71
C GLY A 67 -11.42 -7.74 7.72
N LYS A 68 -11.75 -7.16 8.89
CA LYS A 68 -11.96 -5.71 9.05
C LYS A 68 -10.66 -4.91 8.93
N GLN A 69 -9.58 -5.38 9.57
CA GLN A 69 -8.24 -4.78 9.42
C GLN A 69 -7.79 -4.83 7.96
N ILE A 70 -8.00 -5.97 7.28
CA ILE A 70 -7.72 -6.09 5.84
C ILE A 70 -8.52 -5.07 5.02
N SER A 71 -9.83 -4.91 5.28
CA SER A 71 -10.65 -3.92 4.59
C SER A 71 -10.12 -2.49 4.75
N SER A 72 -9.81 -2.10 6.00
CA SER A 72 -9.26 -0.78 6.32
C SER A 72 -7.95 -0.54 5.60
N HIS A 73 -7.05 -1.52 5.61
CA HIS A 73 -5.75 -1.41 4.96
C HIS A 73 -5.84 -1.32 3.45
N ILE A 74 -6.74 -2.09 2.81
CA ILE A 74 -7.02 -1.99 1.37
C ILE A 74 -7.47 -0.57 1.00
N GLN A 75 -8.33 0.06 1.82
CA GLN A 75 -8.81 1.42 1.55
C GLN A 75 -7.66 2.42 1.60
N VAL A 76 -6.83 2.36 2.64
CA VAL A 76 -5.65 3.22 2.78
C VAL A 76 -4.65 2.98 1.64
N TYR A 77 -4.39 1.73 1.29
CA TYR A 77 -3.51 1.34 0.18
C TYR A 77 -3.97 1.93 -1.16
N LYS A 78 -5.26 1.81 -1.49
CA LYS A 78 -5.85 2.42 -2.70
C LYS A 78 -5.68 3.93 -2.71
N GLN A 79 -5.97 4.59 -1.59
CA GLN A 79 -5.86 6.04 -1.48
C GLN A 79 -4.41 6.50 -1.65
N ARG A 80 -3.45 5.83 -1.00
CA ARG A 80 -2.01 6.09 -1.14
C ARG A 80 -1.55 5.95 -2.58
N ASN A 81 -1.97 4.89 -3.28
CA ASN A 81 -1.59 4.69 -4.68
C ASN A 81 -2.20 5.73 -5.62
N LYS A 82 -3.46 6.14 -5.39
CA LYS A 82 -4.08 7.23 -6.16
C LYS A 82 -3.29 8.54 -6.03
N VAL A 83 -2.88 8.90 -4.82
CA VAL A 83 -2.06 10.10 -4.57
C VAL A 83 -0.68 9.98 -5.22
N LYS A 84 -0.04 8.81 -5.17
CA LYS A 84 1.24 8.56 -5.83
C LYS A 84 1.17 8.76 -7.35
N GLU A 85 0.14 8.23 -8.01
CA GLU A 85 -0.04 8.41 -9.46
C GLU A 85 -0.31 9.87 -9.84
N ALA A 86 -1.11 10.58 -9.03
CA ALA A 86 -1.33 12.01 -9.22
C ALA A 86 -0.03 12.82 -9.08
N ASN A 87 0.77 12.53 -8.05
CA ASN A 87 2.06 13.20 -7.83
C ASN A 87 3.06 12.92 -8.96
N LYS A 88 3.14 11.67 -9.44
CA LYS A 88 3.99 11.30 -10.58
C LYS A 88 3.62 12.10 -11.84
N SER A 89 2.33 12.28 -12.08
CA SER A 89 1.81 13.06 -13.20
C SER A 89 2.17 14.55 -13.07
N LEU A 90 2.01 15.13 -11.88
CA LEU A 90 2.41 16.52 -11.59
C LEU A 90 3.91 16.75 -11.75
N THR A 91 4.75 15.82 -11.28
CA THR A 91 6.21 15.92 -11.47
C THR A 91 6.59 15.90 -12.94
N LYS A 92 5.95 15.07 -13.75
CA LYS A 92 6.19 15.03 -15.20
C LYS A 92 5.84 16.36 -15.86
N ILE A 93 4.66 16.92 -15.56
CA ILE A 93 4.22 18.22 -16.09
C ILE A 93 5.20 19.34 -15.68
N LYS A 94 5.68 19.35 -14.44
CA LYS A 94 6.66 20.34 -13.98
C LYS A 94 7.98 20.24 -14.74
N VAL A 95 8.47 19.02 -15.00
CA VAL A 95 9.68 18.79 -15.79
C VAL A 95 9.47 19.25 -17.24
N ASP A 96 8.34 18.89 -17.85
CA ASP A 96 8.00 19.29 -19.22
C ASP A 96 7.88 20.83 -19.34
N LEU A 97 7.22 21.49 -18.38
CA LEU A 97 7.13 22.94 -18.30
C LEU A 97 8.49 23.60 -18.09
N PHE A 98 9.33 23.05 -17.21
CA PHE A 98 10.69 23.54 -16.97
C PHE A 98 11.55 23.45 -18.24
N LEU A 99 11.53 22.29 -18.92
CA LEU A 99 12.26 22.10 -20.18
C LEU A 99 11.72 23.03 -21.27
N THR A 100 10.40 23.21 -21.36
CA THR A 100 9.78 24.13 -22.32
C THR A 100 10.20 25.57 -22.05
N PHE A 101 10.18 26.00 -20.79
CA PHE A 101 10.61 27.34 -20.39
C PHE A 101 12.10 27.57 -20.65
N TYR A 102 12.94 26.61 -20.27
CA TYR A 102 14.40 26.65 -20.46
C TYR A 102 14.78 26.72 -21.95
N ASN A 103 14.19 25.86 -22.78
CA ASN A 103 14.43 25.87 -24.23
C ASN A 103 13.89 27.14 -24.89
N LYS A 104 12.76 27.67 -24.42
CA LYS A 104 12.19 28.92 -24.93
C LYS A 104 13.01 30.14 -24.55
N THR A 105 13.64 30.17 -23.38
CA THR A 105 14.45 31.33 -22.92
C THR A 105 15.85 31.35 -23.52
N ILE A 106 16.46 30.20 -23.85
CA ILE A 106 17.77 30.17 -24.51
C ILE A 106 17.70 30.64 -25.96
N PHE A 107 16.62 30.36 -26.69
CA PHE A 107 16.51 30.73 -28.11
C PHE A 107 16.35 32.25 -28.37
N PHE A 108 16.05 33.06 -27.35
CA PHE A 108 16.00 34.53 -27.45
C PHE A 108 17.31 35.22 -27.05
N ARG A 109 18.35 34.46 -26.70
CA ARG A 109 19.62 35.02 -26.20
C ARG A 109 20.73 35.10 -27.26
N ASP A 110 20.50 34.54 -28.45
CA ASP A 110 21.43 34.52 -29.59
C ASP A 110 20.95 35.36 -30.81
N LEU A 111 20.14 36.40 -30.59
CA LEU A 111 19.71 37.39 -31.60
C LEU A 111 20.15 38.80 -31.21
#